data_AF-A0A8J3NAF9-F1
#
_entry.id   AF-A0A8J3NAF9-F1
#
_cell.length_a   1.000
_cell.length_b   1.000
_cell.length_c   1.000
_cell.angle_alpha   90.00
_cell.angle_beta   90.00
_cell.angle_gamma   90.00
#
_symmetry.space_group_name_H-M   'P 1'
#
loop_
_entity.id
_entity.type
_entity.pdbx_description
1 polymer ?
#
loop_
_entity_poly.entity_id
_entity_poly.type
_entity_poly.pdbx_seq_one_letter_code
_entity_poly.pdbx_strand_id
1 'polypeptide(L)' 'MKLAVEAGLDTEEARAVLTGETYAKEVRADTQRARQLGIGGVPFFAIDETYGISGAQPSEVLLVLK' A
#
# COMPACT_ATOMS: atom_id res chain seq x y z
N MET A 1 0.06 -8.74 -17.31
CA MET A 1 1.52 -8.69 -17.60
C MET A 1 1.97 -7.32 -18.08
N LYS A 2 1.27 -6.66 -19.02
CA LYS A 2 1.65 -5.35 -19.57
C LYS A 2 2.19 -4.35 -18.52
N LEU A 3 1.42 -4.06 -17.46
CA LEU A 3 1.81 -3.09 -16.44
C LEU A 3 3.07 -3.49 -15.64
N ALA A 4 3.27 -4.78 -15.38
CA ALA A 4 4.45 -5.26 -14.65
C ALA A 4 5.73 -5.07 -15.49
N VAL A 5 5.64 -5.37 -16.79
CA VAL A 5 6.76 -5.18 -17.73
C VAL A 5 7.06 -3.70 -17.95
N GLU A 6 6.03 -2.85 -18.08
CA GLU A 6 6.19 -1.39 -18.17
C GLU A 6 6.86 -0.80 -16.93
N ALA A 7 6.64 -1.41 -15.75
CA ALA A 7 7.32 -1.08 -14.51
C ALA A 7 8.74 -1.67 -14.38
N GLY A 8 9.22 -2.43 -15.38
CA GLY A 8 10.57 -3.02 -15.42
C GLY A 8 10.72 -4.37 -14.72
N LEU A 9 9.62 -5.05 -14.38
CA LEU A 9 9.66 -6.37 -13.74
C LEU A 9 9.86 -7.50 -14.76
N ASP A 10 10.47 -8.60 -14.32
CA ASP A 10 10.56 -9.83 -15.12
C ASP A 10 9.16 -10.42 -15.37
N THR A 11 8.92 -10.88 -16.60
CA THR A 11 7.59 -11.36 -17.01
C THR A 11 7.23 -12.69 -16.38
N GLU A 12 8.19 -13.62 -16.29
CA GLU A 12 7.94 -14.96 -15.78
C GLU A 12 7.85 -14.96 -14.26
N GLU A 13 8.68 -14.16 -13.58
CA GLU A 13 8.56 -13.94 -12.14
C GLU A 13 7.22 -13.28 -11.78
N ALA A 14 6.83 -12.20 -12.47
CA ALA A 14 5.55 -11.55 -12.23
C ALA A 14 4.36 -12.48 -12.50
N ARG A 15 4.45 -13.34 -13.54
CA ARG A 15 3.46 -14.37 -13.82
C ARG A 15 3.39 -15.39 -12.68
N ALA A 16 4.54 -15.91 -12.22
CA ALA A 16 4.60 -16.89 -11.14
C ALA A 16 3.97 -16.34 -9.85
N VAL A 17 4.27 -15.08 -9.50
CA VAL A 17 3.64 -14.38 -8.37
C VAL A 17 2.13 -14.30 -8.53
N LEU A 18 1.63 -13.89 -9.70
CA LEU A 18 0.20 -13.71 -9.94
C LEU A 18 -0.60 -15.02 -10.01
N THR A 19 0.05 -16.12 -10.41
CA THR A 19 -0.59 -17.45 -10.42
C THR A 19 -0.37 -18.25 -9.14
N GLY A 20 0.47 -17.74 -8.22
CA GLY A 20 0.80 -18.37 -6.96
C GLY A 20 0.27 -17.60 -5.75
N GLU A 21 0.89 -17.83 -4.60
CA GLU A 21 0.56 -17.15 -3.34
C GLU A 21 1.68 -16.23 -2.83
N THR A 22 2.72 -16.01 -3.63
CA THR A 22 3.82 -15.09 -3.27
C THR A 22 3.26 -13.71 -2.95
N TYR A 23 3.61 -13.15 -1.79
CA TYR A 23 3.10 -11.90 -1.20
C TYR A 23 1.66 -11.93 -0.65
N ALA A 24 0.91 -13.04 -0.79
CA ALA A 24 -0.47 -13.10 -0.33
C ALA A 24 -0.60 -12.99 1.21
N LYS A 25 0.39 -13.45 1.95
CA LYS A 25 0.42 -13.33 3.42
C LYS A 25 0.71 -11.90 3.84
N GLU A 26 1.65 -11.26 3.17
CA GLU A 26 2.12 -9.89 3.39
C GLU A 26 0.99 -8.89 3.14
N VAL A 27 0.27 -9.01 2.01
CA VAL A 27 -0.90 -8.17 1.70
C VAL A 27 -2.00 -8.29 2.78
N ARG A 28 -2.25 -9.51 3.28
CA ARG A 28 -3.22 -9.74 4.37
C ARG A 28 -2.74 -9.14 5.68
N ALA A 29 -1.44 -9.27 6.00
CA ALA A 29 -0.85 -8.69 7.20
C ALA A 29 -0.94 -7.16 7.20
N ASP A 30 -0.66 -6.50 6.07
CA ASP A 30 -0.78 -5.04 5.93
C ASP A 30 -2.24 -4.58 6.10
N THR A 31 -3.19 -5.31 5.52
CA THR A 31 -4.63 -5.02 5.69
C THR A 31 -5.07 -5.19 7.15
N GLN A 32 -4.57 -6.23 7.83
CA GLN A 32 -4.87 -6.47 9.23
C GLN A 32 -4.26 -5.39 10.13
N ARG A 33 -3.02 -4.98 9.87
CA ARG A 33 -2.34 -3.88 10.54
C ARG A 33 -3.13 -2.58 10.42
N ALA A 34 -3.60 -2.25 9.21
CA ALA A 34 -4.43 -1.07 8.99
C ALA A 34 -5.71 -1.10 9.84
N ARG A 35 -6.40 -2.25 9.91
CA ARG A 35 -7.58 -2.41 10.78
C ARG A 35 -7.27 -2.26 12.26
N GLN A 36 -6.14 -2.79 12.73
CA GLN A 36 -5.69 -2.64 14.12
C GLN A 36 -5.41 -1.19 14.49
N LEU A 37 -4.93 -0.40 13.52
CA LEU A 37 -4.73 1.06 13.65
C LEU A 37 -6.04 1.87 13.49
N GLY A 38 -7.20 1.21 13.34
CA GLY A 38 -8.49 1.88 13.16
C GLY A 38 -8.73 2.46 11.76
N ILE A 39 -7.90 2.11 10.77
CA ILE A 39 -8.03 2.61 9.40
C ILE A 39 -9.15 1.84 8.68
N GLY A 40 -10.26 2.54 8.43
CA GLY A 40 -11.44 1.97 7.76
C GLY A 40 -11.59 2.34 6.27
N GLY A 41 -10.72 3.21 5.74
CA GLY A 41 -10.83 3.72 4.37
C GLY A 41 -9.49 4.20 3.82
N VAL A 42 -9.39 4.25 2.50
CA VAL A 42 -8.17 4.64 1.75
C VAL A 42 -8.47 5.79 0.77
N PRO A 43 -7.48 6.65 0.43
CA PRO A 43 -6.10 6.63 0.92
C PRO A 43 -5.98 7.07 2.39
N PHE A 44 -4.96 6.56 3.07
CA PHE A 44 -4.61 6.92 4.45
C PHE A 44 -3.08 7.03 4.57
N PHE A 45 -2.60 8.10 5.19
CA PHE A 45 -1.19 8.32 5.47
C PHE A 45 -0.96 8.20 6.98
N ALA A 46 -0.05 7.33 7.38
CA ALA A 46 0.43 7.21 8.76
C ALA A 46 1.85 7.78 8.84
N ILE A 47 2.05 8.79 9.69
CA ILE A 47 3.35 9.46 9.92
C ILE A 47 3.83 9.07 11.31
N ASP A 48 5.01 8.46 11.36
CA ASP A 48 5.63 7.89 12.57
C ASP A 48 4.70 7.00 13.41
N GLU A 49 3.64 6.46 12.79
CA GLU A 49 2.57 5.69 13.45
C GLU A 49 1.83 6.45 14.57
N THR A 50 2.06 7.75 14.71
CA THR A 50 1.44 8.63 15.71
C THR A 50 0.41 9.56 15.10
N TYR A 51 0.59 9.97 13.83
CA TYR A 51 -0.31 10.89 13.14
C TYR A 51 -0.94 10.22 11.92
N GLY A 52 -2.26 10.33 11.80
CA GLY A 52 -3.03 9.77 10.68
C GLY A 52 -3.72 10.86 9.87
N ILE A 53 -3.53 10.84 8.55
CA ILE A 53 -4.30 11.65 7.60
C ILE A 53 -5.17 10.73 6.76
N SER A 54 -6.50 10.89 6.88
CA SER A 54 -7.47 10.14 6.11
C SER A 54 -7.92 10.92 4.87
N GLY A 55 -7.99 10.22 3.73
CA GLY A 55 -8.45 10.75 2.46
C GLY A 55 -7.36 11.47 1.65
N ALA A 56 -7.70 11.77 0.39
CA ALA A 56 -6.84 12.51 -0.52
C ALA A 56 -6.88 14.01 -0.17
N GLN A 57 -6.18 14.38 0.89
CA GLN A 57 -6.10 15.76 1.36
C GLN A 57 -5.26 16.64 0.41
N PRO A 58 -5.48 17.97 0.42
CA PRO A 58 -4.59 18.92 -0.25
C PRO A 58 -3.13 18.75 0.20
N SER A 59 -2.19 18.99 -0.71
CA SER A 59 -0.76 18.80 -0.46
C SER A 59 -0.23 19.61 0.72
N GLU A 60 -0.84 20.77 0.97
CA GLU A 60 -0.54 21.67 2.08
C GLU A 60 -0.73 20.96 3.43
N VAL A 61 -1.73 20.08 3.55
CA VAL A 61 -1.98 19.31 4.79
C VAL A 61 -0.83 18.34 5.06
N LEU A 62 -0.28 17.72 4.02
CA LEU A 62 0.84 16.79 4.14
C LEU A 62 2.16 17.53 4.47
N LEU A 63 2.36 18.73 3.92
CA LEU A 63 3.59 19.51 4.10
C LEU A 63 3.73 20.18 5.48
N VAL A 64 2.63 20.29 6.24
CA VAL A 64 2.62 20.93 7.58
C VAL A 64 3.11 19.99 8.68
N LEU A 65 3.08 18.67 8.45
CA LEU A 65 3.62 17.68 9.38
C LEU A 65 5.13 17.55 9.15
N LYS A 66 5.92 18.25 9.97
CA LYS A 66 7.38 18.14 10.05
C LYS A 66 7.80 17.03 10.99
#